data_AF-A0A3D2J6W1-F1
#
_entry.id   AF-A0A3D2J6W1-F1
#
_cell.length_a   1.000
_cell.length_b   1.000
_cell.length_c   1.000
_cell.angle_alpha   90.00
_cell.angle_beta   90.00
_cell.angle_gamma   90.00
#
_symmetry.space_group_name_H-M   'P 1'
#
loop_
_entity.id
_entity.type
_entity.pdbx_description
1 polymer ?
#
loop_
_entity_poly.entity_id
_entity_poly.type
_entity_poly.pdbx_seq_one_letter_code
_entity_poly.pdbx_strand_id
1 'polypeptide(L)'
;MPMAKFVEIGYGVLKPLGDNLRYDLAIEDADGKLWKIQCKTGRSKGEYIEFKTVSYYYHTRAGRTTNGHKSYHGQIDYFAVYCRETK
;
A
#
# COMPACT_ATOMS: atom_id res chain seq x y z
N MET A 1 11.93 -3.44 1.89
CA MET A 1 11.10 -2.28 1.52
C MET A 1 10.48 -2.59 0.16
N PRO A 2 9.15 -2.54 0.00
CA PRO A 2 8.48 -2.95 -1.25
C PRO A 2 9.02 -2.27 -2.52
N MET A 3 9.31 -0.96 -2.45
CA MET A 3 9.84 -0.18 -3.58
C MET A 3 11.12 -0.79 -4.17
N ALA A 4 12.12 -1.10 -3.33
CA ALA A 4 13.39 -1.66 -3.79
C ALA A 4 13.17 -2.99 -4.52
N LYS A 5 12.22 -3.80 -4.05
CA LYS A 5 11.94 -5.09 -4.67
C LYS A 5 11.34 -4.96 -6.07
N PHE A 6 10.48 -3.97 -6.29
CA PHE A 6 9.94 -3.69 -7.63
C PHE A 6 11.04 -3.25 -8.61
N VAL A 7 11.96 -2.39 -8.17
CA VAL A 7 13.10 -1.96 -8.99
C VAL A 7 14.04 -3.14 -9.29
N GLU A 8 14.36 -3.98 -8.30
CA GLU A 8 15.21 -5.16 -8.47
C GLU A 8 14.68 -6.13 -9.53
N ILE A 9 13.36 -6.27 -9.66
CA ILE A 9 12.73 -7.15 -10.64
C ILE A 9 12.36 -6.43 -11.95
N GLY A 10 12.81 -5.18 -12.12
CA GLY A 10 12.74 -4.45 -13.39
C GLY A 10 11.51 -3.57 -13.61
N TYR A 11 10.66 -3.35 -12.61
CA TYR A 11 9.52 -2.43 -12.77
C TYR A 11 9.96 -0.96 -12.63
N GLY A 12 9.40 -0.11 -13.49
CA GLY A 12 9.38 1.33 -13.27
C GLY A 12 8.50 1.67 -12.07
N VAL A 13 9.03 2.42 -11.10
CA VAL A 13 8.31 2.80 -9.88
C VAL A 13 8.07 4.31 -9.85
N LEU A 14 6.81 4.71 -9.74
CA LEU A 14 6.38 6.09 -9.58
C LEU A 14 5.96 6.33 -8.13
N LYS A 15 6.56 7.34 -7.50
CA LYS A 15 6.17 7.80 -6.17
C LYS A 15 5.38 9.11 -6.31
N PRO A 16 4.10 9.15 -5.90
CA PRO A 16 3.32 10.38 -5.97
C PRO A 16 3.85 11.42 -4.97
N LEU A 17 3.76 12.69 -5.33
CA LEU A 17 4.06 13.81 -4.45
C LEU A 17 2.77 14.23 -3.73
N GLY A 18 2.64 13.86 -2.46
CA GLY A 18 1.51 14.23 -1.62
C GLY A 18 1.37 13.32 -0.41
N ASP A 19 0.76 13.84 0.65
CA ASP A 19 0.50 13.10 1.89
C ASP A 19 -0.93 12.55 1.92
N ASN A 20 -1.14 11.47 2.69
CA ASN A 20 -2.45 10.81 2.88
C ASN A 20 -3.13 10.36 1.57
N LEU A 21 -2.34 10.13 0.52
CA LEU A 21 -2.82 9.52 -0.71
C LEU A 21 -3.29 8.09 -0.45
N ARG A 22 -4.13 7.59 -1.37
CA ARG A 22 -4.73 6.26 -1.24
C ARG A 22 -3.77 5.12 -1.60
N TYR A 23 -2.63 5.44 -2.20
CA TYR A 23 -1.58 4.50 -2.60
C TYR A 23 -0.23 5.17 -2.33
N ASP A 24 0.80 4.35 -2.09
CA ASP A 24 2.15 4.85 -1.79
C ASP A 24 3.03 4.88 -3.04
N LEU A 25 2.76 3.99 -4.00
CA LEU A 25 3.53 3.82 -5.23
C LEU A 25 2.59 3.45 -6.39
N ALA A 26 3.01 3.70 -7.61
CA ALA A 26 2.47 3.05 -8.79
C ALA A 26 3.60 2.34 -9.56
N ILE A 27 3.28 1.23 -10.20
CA ILE A 27 4.19 0.55 -11.14
C ILE A 27 3.60 0.55 -12.54
N GLU A 28 4.46 0.59 -13.53
CA GLU A 28 4.09 0.48 -14.94
C GLU A 28 4.33 -0.95 -15.44
N ASP A 29 3.34 -1.58 -16.07
CA ASP A 29 3.52 -2.87 -16.72
C ASP A 29 4.09 -2.75 -18.15
N ALA A 30 4.26 -3.89 -18.82
CA ALA A 30 4.82 -3.93 -20.17
C ALA A 30 3.96 -3.22 -21.23
N ASP A 31 2.67 -3.05 -20.98
CA ASP A 31 1.73 -2.36 -21.88
C ASP A 31 1.61 -0.86 -21.56
N GLY A 32 2.42 -0.36 -20.62
CA GLY A 32 2.39 1.05 -20.18
C GLY A 32 1.25 1.37 -19.20
N LYS A 33 0.56 0.36 -18.67
CA LYS A 33 -0.53 0.57 -17.71
C LYS A 33 0.03 0.77 -16.30
N LEU A 34 -0.50 1.78 -15.62
CA LEU A 34 -0.18 2.07 -14.22
C LEU A 34 -1.06 1.29 -13.25
N TRP A 35 -0.42 0.68 -12.26
CA TRP A 35 -1.05 -0.06 -11.17
C TRP A 35 -0.75 0.62 -9.84
N LYS A 36 -1.79 1.07 -9.13
CA LYS A 36 -1.69 1.75 -7.83
C LYS A 36 -1.51 0.74 -6.70
N ILE A 37 -0.45 0.92 -5.92
CA ILE A 37 -0.05 0.01 -4.85
C ILE A 37 -0.05 0.75 -3.52
N GLN A 38 -0.81 0.22 -2.55
CA GLN A 38 -0.66 0.59 -1.15
C GLN A 38 0.32 -0.36 -0.47
N CYS A 39 1.38 0.19 0.12
CA CYS A 39 2.29 -0.59 0.96
C CYS A 39 1.70 -0.75 2.36
N LYS A 40 1.89 -1.93 2.95
CA LYS A 40 1.50 -2.24 4.32
C LYS A 40 2.60 -3.02 5.02
N THR A 41 2.69 -2.86 6.33
CA THR A 41 3.48 -3.75 7.17
C THR A 41 2.61 -4.91 7.62
N GLY A 42 3.05 -6.12 7.34
CA GLY A 42 2.42 -7.36 7.81
C GLY A 42 3.09 -7.90 9.06
N ARG A 43 2.35 -8.69 9.84
CA ARG A 43 2.84 -9.44 11.01
C ARG A 43 2.72 -10.93 10.74
N SER A 44 3.79 -11.70 10.94
CA SER A 44 3.69 -13.15 10.81
C SER A 44 2.86 -13.72 11.95
N LYS A 45 2.03 -14.70 11.62
CA LYS A 45 1.29 -15.54 12.56
C LYS A 45 1.69 -17.02 12.43
N GLY A 46 2.89 -17.27 11.90
CA GLY A 46 3.39 -18.61 11.59
C GLY A 46 2.87 -19.09 10.24
N GLU A 47 1.58 -19.38 10.14
CA GLU A 47 0.97 -19.96 8.93
C GLU A 47 0.56 -18.91 7.90
N TYR A 48 0.32 -17.68 8.33
CA TYR A 48 -0.13 -16.59 7.46
C TYR A 48 0.44 -15.24 7.90
N ILE A 49 0.35 -14.26 7.00
CA ILE A 49 0.70 -12.87 7.27
C ILE A 49 -0.58 -12.07 7.48
N GLU A 50 -0.74 -11.48 8.66
CA GLU A 50 -1.85 -10.56 8.95
C GLU A 50 -1.46 -9.12 8.62
N PHE A 51 -2.34 -8.40 7.91
CA PHE A 51 -2.21 -6.96 7.69
C PHE A 51 -3.57 -6.28 7.58
N LYS A 52 -3.61 -4.95 7.80
CA LYS A 52 -4.86 -4.17 7.73
C LYS A 52 -5.13 -3.71 6.30
N THR A 53 -6.32 -3.99 5.80
CA THR A 53 -6.85 -3.58 4.48
C THR A 53 -7.64 -2.27 4.53
N VAL A 54 -7.41 -1.46 5.56
CA VAL A 54 -8.03 -0.15 5.76
C VAL A 54 -6.97 0.93 5.95
N SER A 55 -7.33 2.14 5.55
CA SER A 55 -6.59 3.37 5.85
C SER A 55 -7.19 3.99 7.10
N TYR A 56 -6.37 4.24 8.11
CA TYR A 56 -6.76 5.01 9.29
C TYR A 56 -6.42 6.49 9.07
N TYR A 57 -7.37 7.37 9.35
CA TYR A 57 -7.22 8.81 9.18
C TYR A 57 -7.74 9.62 10.36
N TYR A 58 -7.76 9.03 11.56
CA TYR A 58 -8.16 9.67 12.82
C TYR A 58 -7.40 10.97 13.13
N HIS A 59 -6.19 11.13 12.59
CA HIS A 59 -5.40 12.36 12.71
C HIS A 59 -6.02 13.55 11.95
N THR A 60 -6.95 13.31 11.02
CA THR A 60 -7.64 14.35 10.25
C THR A 60 -8.97 14.73 10.90
N ARG A 61 -9.43 15.97 10.68
CA ARG A 61 -10.73 16.45 11.18
C ARG A 61 -11.90 15.56 10.75
N ALA A 62 -11.86 15.04 9.52
CA ALA A 62 -12.87 14.13 8.97
C ALA A 62 -12.82 12.72 9.60
N GLY A 63 -11.66 12.26 10.06
CA GLY A 63 -11.49 10.97 10.71
C GLY A 63 -11.86 10.94 12.19
N ARG A 64 -12.07 12.11 12.81
CA ARG A 64 -12.61 12.21 14.17
C ARG A 64 -14.14 12.14 14.21
N THR A 65 -14.81 12.41 13.09
CA THR A 65 -16.28 12.48 13.00
C THR A 65 -16.89 11.29 12.27
N THR A 66 -16.18 10.70 11.31
CA THR A 66 -16.49 9.37 10.76
C THR A 66 -15.64 8.35 11.52
N ASN A 67 -16.02 7.07 11.61
CA ASN A 67 -15.34 6.01 12.39
C ASN A 67 -13.82 5.79 12.09
N GLY A 68 -13.16 6.70 11.39
CA GLY A 68 -11.71 6.93 11.35
C GLY A 68 -10.93 5.95 10.50
N HIS A 69 -11.66 5.09 9.78
CA HIS A 69 -11.11 4.14 8.84
C HIS A 69 -11.93 4.09 7.55
N LYS A 70 -11.24 3.86 6.42
CA LYS A 70 -11.84 3.69 5.09
C LYS A 70 -11.18 2.52 4.40
N SER A 71 -11.99 1.66 3.77
CA SER A 71 -11.49 0.60 2.90
C SER A 71 -10.80 1.19 1.65
N TYR A 72 -9.97 0.38 1.01
CA TYR A 72 -9.30 0.75 -0.24
C TYR A 72 -10.05 0.27 -1.49
N HIS A 73 -11.28 -0.21 -1.35
CA HIS A 73 -12.02 -0.84 -2.45
C HIS A 73 -12.20 0.13 -3.63
N GLY A 74 -11.77 -0.30 -4.83
CA GLY A 74 -11.77 0.51 -6.06
C GLY A 74 -10.78 1.68 -6.08
N GLN A 75 -9.98 1.88 -5.03
CA GLN A 75 -9.06 3.02 -4.92
C GLN A 75 -7.60 2.64 -5.19
N ILE A 76 -7.25 1.38 -5.00
CA ILE A 76 -5.96 0.79 -5.30
C ILE A 76 -6.16 -0.50 -6.08
N ASP A 77 -5.10 -0.95 -6.74
CA ASP A 77 -5.11 -2.19 -7.50
C ASP A 77 -4.50 -3.34 -6.69
N TYR A 78 -3.42 -3.06 -5.94
CA TYR A 78 -2.71 -4.06 -5.15
C TYR A 78 -2.26 -3.58 -3.77
N PHE A 79 -2.07 -4.53 -2.86
CA PHE A 79 -1.30 -4.34 -1.64
C PHE A 79 0.09 -4.93 -1.79
N ALA A 80 1.13 -4.17 -1.45
CA ALA A 80 2.47 -4.70 -1.24
C ALA A 80 2.74 -4.82 0.26
N VAL A 81 2.74 -6.04 0.77
CA VAL A 81 2.87 -6.30 2.21
C VAL A 81 4.31 -6.69 2.54
N TYR A 82 4.96 -5.87 3.35
CA TYR A 82 6.28 -6.17 3.88
C TYR A 82 6.18 -6.76 5.28
N CYS A 83 6.69 -7.98 5.47
CA CYS A 83 6.84 -8.61 6.78
C CYS A 83 8.33 -8.79 7.08
N ARG A 84 8.79 -8.32 8.25
CA ARG A 84 10.21 -8.36 8.61
C ARG A 84 10.70 -9.78 8.93
N GLU A 85 9.79 -10.62 9.40
CA GLU A 85 10.05 -11.98 9.88
C GLU A 85 10.18 -13.00 8.74
N THR A 86 9.75 -12.66 7.53
CA THR A 86 9.75 -13.54 6.35
C THR A 86 10.84 -13.18 5.35
N LYS A 87 11.94 -12.60 5.82
CA LYS A 87 13.07 -12.20 4.98
C LYS A 87 14.00 -13.36 4.65
#